data_AF-A0A848UYV0-F1
#
_entry.id   AF-A0A848UYV0-F1
#
_cell.length_a   1.000
_cell.length_b   1.000
_cell.length_c   1.000
_cell.angle_alpha   90.00
_cell.angle_beta   90.00
_cell.angle_gamma   90.00
#
_symmetry.space_group_name_H-M   'P 1'
#
loop_
_entity.id
_entity.type
_entity.pdbx_description
1 polymer ?
#
loop_
_entity_poly.entity_id
_entity_poly.type
_entity_poly.pdbx_seq_one_letter_code
_entity_poly.pdbx_strand_id
1 'polypeptide(L)' 'MYITHVKAEFEADVFFPETDFSEWEKEILFSQEMDEKHKHAFEVVRYFRP' A
#
# COMPACT_ATOMS: atom_id res chain seq x y z
N MET A 1 -7.59 -2.01 8.48
CA MET A 1 -6.54 -2.73 7.75
C MET A 1 -5.38 -1.78 7.48
N TYR A 2 -4.13 -2.23 7.64
CA TYR A 2 -2.94 -1.43 7.33
C TYR A 2 -2.21 -2.08 6.16
N ILE A 3 -2.06 -1.35 5.05
CA ILE A 3 -1.42 -1.84 3.83
C ILE A 3 -0.30 -0.88 3.45
N THR A 4 0.86 -1.44 3.11
CA THR A 4 1.94 -0.69 2.47
C THR A 4 1.87 -0.91 0.96
N HIS A 5 1.54 0.15 0.22
CA HIS A 5 1.52 0.14 -1.23
C HIS A 5 2.91 0.48 -1.76
N VAL A 6 3.68 -0.53 -2.17
CA VAL A 6 4.99 -0.33 -2.80
C VAL A 6 4.80 -0.04 -4.28
N LYS A 7 5.33 1.09 -4.76
CA LYS A 7 5.23 1.55 -6.16
C LYS A 7 6.27 0.83 -7.03
N ALA A 8 6.08 -0.46 -7.23
CA ALA A 8 6.95 -1.29 -8.05
C ALA A 8 6.18 -2.49 -8.64
N GLU A 9 6.72 -3.04 -9.73
CA GLU A 9 6.22 -4.25 -10.36
C GLU A 9 7.13 -5.42 -10.00
N PHE A 10 6.53 -6.56 -9.64
CA PHE A 10 7.24 -7.77 -9.24
C PHE A 10 6.64 -8.98 -9.97
N GLU A 11 7.48 -9.94 -10.32
CA GLU A 11 7.01 -11.29 -10.66
C GLU A 11 6.58 -11.97 -9.35
N ALA A 12 5.36 -12.48 -9.31
CA ALA A 12 4.77 -13.05 -8.09
C ALA A 12 3.87 -14.25 -8.40
N ASP A 13 3.94 -15.25 -7.52
CA ASP A 13 3.09 -16.44 -7.56
C ASP A 13 1.90 -16.34 -6.58
N VAL A 14 1.92 -15.35 -5.67
CA VAL A 14 0.91 -15.16 -4.62
C VAL A 14 0.55 -13.69 -4.53
N PHE A 15 -0.76 -13.42 -4.44
CA PHE A 15 -1.32 -12.07 -4.39
C PHE A 15 -2.07 -11.83 -3.09
N PHE A 16 -2.11 -10.56 -2.67
CA PHE A 16 -3.05 -10.13 -1.64
C PHE A 16 -4.49 -10.36 -2.15
N PRO A 17 -5.44 -10.78 -1.30
CA PRO A 17 -6.81 -11.06 -1.74
C PRO A 17 -7.45 -9.88 -2.47
N GLU A 18 -8.26 -10.17 -3.49
CA GLU A 18 -9.12 -9.17 -4.10
C GLU A 18 -10.01 -8.55 -3.01
N THR A 19 -9.91 -7.23 -2.89
CA THR A 19 -10.61 -6.46 -1.85
C THR A 19 -11.34 -5.32 -2.53
N ASP A 20 -12.65 -5.24 -2.32
CA ASP A 20 -13.43 -4.08 -2.72
C ASP A 20 -13.18 -2.94 -1.73
N PHE A 21 -12.43 -1.93 -2.16
CA PHE A 21 -12.11 -0.76 -1.35
C PHE A 21 -13.20 0.32 -1.38
N SER A 22 -14.30 0.15 -2.14
CA SER A 22 -15.37 1.15 -2.23
C SER A 22 -16.14 1.35 -0.91
N GLU A 23 -16.16 0.33 -0.05
CA GLU A 23 -16.76 0.38 1.29
C GLU A 23 -15.78 0.83 2.39
N TRP A 24 -14.56 1.21 2.05
CA TRP A 24 -13.52 1.56 3.01
C TRP A 24 -13.14 3.05 2.89
N GLU A 25 -12.97 3.70 4.03
CA GLU A 25 -12.27 4.98 4.12
C GLU A 25 -10.76 4.75 4.09
N LYS A 26 -10.05 5.62 3.37
CA LYS A 26 -8.60 5.57 3.17
C LYS A 26 -7.94 6.75 3.88
N GLU A 27 -7.01 6.46 4.78
CA GLU A 27 -6.12 7.43 5.40
C GLU A 27 -4.67 7.08 5.07
N ILE A 28 -3.94 8.00 4.42
CA ILE A 28 -2.50 7.86 4.21
C ILE A 28 -1.81 8.32 5.50
N LEU A 29 -1.12 7.39 6.15
CA LEU A 29 -0.40 7.69 7.38
C LEU A 29 0.97 8.31 7.10
N PHE A 30 1.64 7.82 6.05
CA PHE A 30 2.97 8.28 5.65
C PHE A 30 3.29 7.85 4.22
N SER A 31 4.07 8.68 3.52
CA SER A 31 4.61 8.41 2.18
C SER A 31 6.12 8.55 2.19
N GLN A 32 6.82 7.63 1.51
CA GLN A 32 8.26 7.63 1.35
C GLN A 32 8.62 7.59 -0.13
N GLU A 33 9.43 8.55 -0.57
CA GLU A 33 10.02 8.56 -1.90
C GLU A 33 11.25 7.65 -1.97
N MET A 34 11.69 7.34 -3.19
CA MET A 34 12.91 6.58 -3.39
C MET A 34 14.12 7.34 -2.86
N ASP A 35 14.98 6.66 -2.12
CA ASP A 35 16.23 7.20 -1.61
C ASP A 35 17.30 6.09 -1.50
N GLU A 36 18.47 6.43 -0.95
CA GLU A 36 19.58 5.48 -0.79
C GLU A 36 19.21 4.25 0.07
N LYS A 37 18.23 4.38 0.97
CA LYS A 37 17.78 3.31 1.87
C LYS A 37 16.58 2.56 1.32
N HIS A 38 15.75 3.20 0.49
CA HIS A 38 14.50 2.68 -0.05
C HIS A 38 14.52 2.69 -1.58
N LYS A 39 14.76 1.50 -2.14
CA LYS A 39 14.84 1.29 -3.61
C LYS A 39 13.54 1.52 -4.37
N HIS A 40 12.41 1.58 -3.66
CA HIS A 40 11.09 1.81 -4.22
C HIS A 40 10.34 2.79 -3.33
N ALA A 41 9.57 3.69 -3.95
CA ALA A 41 8.65 4.55 -3.22
C ALA A 41 7.49 3.72 -2.66
N PHE A 42 6.94 4.12 -1.52
CA PHE A 42 5.78 3.45 -0.94
C PHE A 42 4.93 4.37 -0.09
N GLU A 43 3.68 3.95 0.13
CA GLU A 43 2.72 4.62 1.02
C GLU A 43 2.22 3.63 2.06
N VAL A 44 2.24 4.02 3.34
CA VAL A 44 1.58 3.28 4.42
C VAL A 44 0.18 3.84 4.60
N VAL A 45 -0.81 2.99 4.40
CA VAL A 45 -2.21 3.37 4.34
C VAL A 45 -3.00 2.58 5.37
N ARG A 46 -3.87 3.29 6.10
CA ARG A 46 -4.92 2.70 6.92
C ARG A 46 -6.24 2.75 6.16
N TYR A 47 -6.84 1.58 5.98
CA TYR A 47 -8.23 1.44 5.56
C TYR A 47 -9.09 1.14 6.77
N PHE A 48 -10.20 1.84 6.96
CA PHE A 48 -11.16 1.56 8.02
C PHE A 48 -12.59 1.75 7.49
N ARG A 49 -13.54 1.09 8.15
CA ARG A 49 -14.96 1.31 7.87
C ARG A 49 -15.49 2.35 8.88
N PRO A 50 -16.39 3.25 8.46
CA PRO A 50 -17.06 4.17 9.37
C PRO A 50 -17.96 3.43 10.37
#